data_AF-A0A1X9YYL0-F1
#
_entry.id   AF-A0A1X9YYL0-F1
#
_cell.length_a   1.000
_cell.length_b   1.000
_cell.length_c   1.000
_cell.angle_alpha   90.00
_cell.angle_beta   90.00
_cell.angle_gamma   90.00
#
_symmetry.space_group_name_H-M   'P 1'
#
loop_
_entity.id
_entity.type
_entity.pdbx_description
1 polymer ?
#
loop_
_entity_poly.entity_id
_entity_poly.type
_entity_poly.pdbx_seq_one_letter_code
_entity_poly.pdbx_strand_id
1 'polypeptide(L)' 'MQEKEVDPRLRVIGEKIKKLRLQKGYSSYENFAFDNGLPRVGYGRHEKGSNLTMASLLRIADIHNITLREFFSDIDV' A
#
# COMPACT_ATOMS: atom_id res chain seq x y z
N MET A 1 0.51 -25.06 -7.23
CA MET A 1 0.46 -24.14 -6.07
C MET A 1 -0.95 -23.59 -6.05
N GLN A 2 -1.75 -23.82 -5.01
CA GLN A 2 -3.07 -23.20 -4.91
C GLN A 2 -2.86 -21.71 -4.67
N GLU A 3 -3.36 -20.85 -5.56
CA GLU A 3 -3.48 -19.43 -5.25
C GLU A 3 -4.44 -19.32 -4.07
N LYS A 4 -3.90 -18.98 -2.89
CA LYS A 4 -4.75 -18.64 -1.74
C LYS A 4 -5.56 -17.42 -2.15
N GLU A 5 -6.88 -17.57 -2.12
CA GLU A 5 -7.80 -16.47 -2.37
C GLU A 5 -7.45 -15.33 -1.41
N VAL A 6 -7.01 -14.20 -1.98
CA VAL A 6 -6.61 -13.03 -1.21
C VAL A 6 -7.88 -12.37 -0.68
N ASP A 7 -7.92 -12.09 0.63
CA ASP A 7 -9.05 -11.40 1.25
C ASP A 7 -9.38 -10.11 0.45
N PRO A 8 -10.64 -9.92 0.03
CA PRO A 8 -11.02 -8.79 -0.81
C PRO A 8 -10.67 -7.44 -0.17
N ARG A 9 -10.68 -7.35 1.17
CA ARG A 9 -10.29 -6.15 1.92
C ARG A 9 -8.81 -5.82 1.74
N LEU A 10 -7.94 -6.84 1.74
CA LEU A 10 -6.51 -6.65 1.47
C LEU A 10 -6.26 -6.12 0.06
N ARG A 11 -7.03 -6.58 -0.93
CA ARG A 11 -6.94 -6.06 -2.30
C ARG A 11 -7.33 -4.59 -2.38
N VAL A 12 -8.42 -4.19 -1.70
CA VAL A 12 -8.85 -2.78 -1.66
C VAL A 12 -7.80 -1.90 -0.97
N ILE A 13 -7.23 -2.36 0.14
CA ILE A 13 -6.13 -1.66 0.82
C ILE A 13 -4.90 -1.55 -0.10
N GLY A 14 -4.54 -2.61 -0.82
CA GLY A 14 -3.44 -2.58 -1.78
C GLY A 14 -3.64 -1.57 -2.91
N GLU A 15 -4.84 -1.50 -3.48
CA GLU A 15 -5.19 -0.49 -4.48
C GLU A 15 -5.17 0.93 -3.90
N LYS A 16 -5.56 1.14 -2.64
CA LYS A 16 -5.42 2.43 -1.96
C LYS A 16 -3.95 2.85 -1.85
N ILE A 17 -3.06 1.95 -1.46
CA ILE A 17 -1.60 2.21 -1.38
C ILE A 17 -1.05 2.60 -2.76
N LYS A 18 -1.45 1.88 -3.81
CA LYS A 18 -1.06 2.19 -5.19
C LYS A 18 -1.54 3.56 -5.66
N LYS A 19 -2.79 3.91 -5.35
CA LYS A 19 -3.35 5.24 -5.66
C LYS A 19 -2.55 6.36 -4.99
N LEU A 20 -2.22 6.20 -3.71
CA LEU A 20 -1.42 7.17 -2.97
C LEU A 20 -0.05 7.41 -3.62
N ARG A 21 0.62 6.34 -4.09
CA ARG A 21 1.86 6.46 -4.86
C ARG A 21 1.67 7.24 -6.17
N LEU A 22 0.64 6.89 -6.94
CA LEU A 22 0.36 7.56 -8.21
C LEU A 22 0.07 9.06 -8.00
N GLN A 23 -0.64 9.42 -6.92
CA GLN A 23 -0.91 10.81 -6.55
C GLN A 23 0.36 11.60 -6.22
N LYS A 24 1.42 10.94 -5.74
CA LYS A 24 2.76 11.55 -5.57
C LYS A 24 3.56 11.66 -6.87
N GLY A 25 3.01 11.26 -8.01
CA GLY A 25 3.66 11.36 -9.33
C GLY A 25 4.57 10.17 -9.70
N TYR A 26 4.53 9.09 -8.92
CA TYR A 26 5.37 7.92 -9.17
C TYR A 26 4.66 6.90 -10.06
N SER A 27 5.16 6.67 -11.27
CA SER A 27 4.68 5.59 -12.15
C SER A 27 5.19 4.20 -11.73
N SER A 28 6.41 4.13 -11.17
CA SER A 28 7.07 2.91 -10.71
C SER A 28 7.00 2.76 -9.19
N TYR A 29 6.53 1.60 -8.72
CA TYR A 29 6.58 1.23 -7.30
C TYR A 29 8.02 1.05 -6.79
N GLU A 30 8.96 0.70 -7.66
CA GLU A 30 10.36 0.53 -7.29
C GLU A 30 11.04 1.86 -6.98
N ASN A 31 10.76 2.88 -7.80
CA ASN A 31 11.26 4.23 -7.58
C ASN A 31 10.67 4.82 -6.30
N PHE A 32 9.35 4.71 -6.12
CA PHE A 32 8.69 5.16 -4.89
C PHE A 32 9.30 4.49 -3.64
N ALA A 33 9.46 3.16 -3.69
CA ALA A 33 10.01 2.43 -2.56
C ALA A 33 11.47 2.81 -2.29
N PHE A 34 12.29 3.01 -3.33
CA PHE A 34 13.67 3.46 -3.19
C PHE A 34 13.75 4.85 -2.53
N ASP A 35 13.03 5.83 -3.05
CA ASP A 35 13.07 7.21 -2.57
C ASP A 35 12.58 7.36 -1.12
N ASN A 36 11.67 6.49 -0.68
CA ASN A 36 11.11 6.52 0.67
C ASN A 36 11.73 5.46 1.62
N GLY A 37 12.82 4.81 1.19
CA GLY A 37 13.55 3.83 2.00
C GLY A 37 12.72 2.59 2.38
N LEU A 38 11.80 2.18 1.52
CA LEU A 38 10.96 0.99 1.68
C LEU A 38 11.57 -0.22 0.95
N PRO A 39 11.33 -1.46 1.44
CA PRO A 39 11.69 -2.66 0.70
C PRO A 39 10.88 -2.77 -0.61
N ARG A 40 11.56 -2.66 -1.77
CA ARG A 40 10.93 -2.64 -3.11
C ARG A 40 9.97 -3.82 -3.34
N VAL A 41 10.44 -5.04 -3.05
CA VAL A 41 9.66 -6.27 -3.22
C VAL A 41 8.46 -6.31 -2.28
N GLY A 42 8.64 -5.90 -1.03
CA GLY A 42 7.55 -5.87 -0.03
C GLY A 42 6.47 -4.87 -0.43
N TYR A 43 6.88 -3.66 -0.80
CA TYR A 43 5.96 -2.61 -1.25
C TYR A 43 5.15 -3.03 -2.48
N GLY A 44 5.81 -3.59 -3.51
CA GLY A 44 5.11 -4.09 -4.70
C GLY A 44 4.13 -5.24 -4.41
N ARG A 45 4.37 -6.05 -3.37
CA ARG A 45 3.42 -7.07 -2.90
C ARG A 45 2.23 -6.44 -2.16
N HIS A 46 2.45 -5.40 -1.35
CA HIS A 46 1.38 -4.69 -0.66
C HIS A 46 0.39 -4.06 -1.65
N GLU A 47 0.87 -3.46 -2.74
CA GLU A 47 -0.02 -2.96 -3.81
C GLU A 47 -0.89 -4.04 -4.44
N LYS A 48 -0.44 -5.31 -4.42
CA LYS A 48 -1.18 -6.46 -4.93
C LYS A 48 -2.10 -7.11 -3.89
N GLY A 49 -2.23 -6.54 -2.69
CA GLY A 49 -3.05 -7.07 -1.61
C GLY A 49 -2.41 -8.19 -0.79
N SER A 50 -1.08 -8.30 -0.79
CA SER A 50 -0.40 -9.18 0.17
C SER A 50 -0.62 -8.71 1.60
N ASN A 51 -0.55 -9.64 2.56
CA ASN A 51 -0.60 -9.31 3.97
C ASN A 51 0.45 -8.23 4.32
N LEU A 52 0.03 -7.19 5.03
CA LEU A 52 0.85 -6.04 5.40
C LEU A 52 0.81 -5.90 6.92
N THR A 53 1.93 -5.51 7.53
CA THR A 53 1.99 -5.33 8.99
C THR A 53 1.48 -3.94 9.38
N MET A 54 0.95 -3.78 10.59
CA MET A 54 0.54 -2.45 11.07
C MET A 54 1.68 -1.42 11.00
N ALA A 55 2.92 -1.82 11.28
CA ALA A 55 4.09 -0.95 11.15
C ALA A 55 4.33 -0.48 9.70
N SER A 56 4.10 -1.35 8.71
CA SER A 56 4.17 -0.98 7.29
C SER A 56 3.08 0.02 6.92
N LEU A 57 1.85 -0.16 7.43
CA LEU A 57 0.75 0.78 7.21
C LEU A 57 1.05 2.16 7.78
N LEU A 58 1.51 2.23 9.03
CA LEU A 58 1.86 3.48 9.69
C LEU A 58 2.94 4.22 8.91
N ARG A 59 3.98 3.52 8.47
CA ARG A 59 5.03 4.12 7.66
C ARG A 59 4.53 4.67 6.32
N ILE A 60 3.59 3.98 5.66
CA ILE A 60 2.97 4.47 4.43
C ILE A 60 2.15 5.74 4.74
N ALA A 61 1.37 5.74 5.82
CA ALA A 61 0.60 6.90 6.25
C ALA A 61 1.51 8.12 6.52
N ASP A 62 2.63 7.92 7.23
CA ASP A 62 3.63 8.95 7.52
C ASP A 62 4.26 9.50 6.24
N ILE A 63 4.64 8.64 5.29
CA ILE A 63 5.18 9.06 3.99
C ILE A 63 4.20 9.98 3.25
N HIS A 64 2.90 9.67 3.33
CA HIS A 64 1.86 10.44 2.68
C HIS A 64 1.35 11.63 3.51
N ASN A 65 1.84 11.83 4.74
CA ASN A 65 1.37 12.83 5.70
C ASN A 65 -0.16 12.77 5.90
N ILE A 66 -0.71 11.56 6.02
CA ILE A 66 -2.13 11.33 6.26
C ILE A 66 -2.35 10.52 7.54
N THR A 67 -3.48 10.74 8.19
CA THR A 67 -3.94 9.96 9.33
C THR A 67 -4.52 8.61 8.88
N LEU A 68 -4.63 7.65 9.80
CA LEU A 68 -5.34 6.40 9.51
C LEU A 68 -6.82 6.64 9.16
N ARG A 69 -7.45 7.66 9.75
CA ARG A 69 -8.82 8.04 9.40
C ARG A 69 -8.93 8.42 7.92
N GLU A 70 -8.03 9.25 7.43
CA GLU A 70 -7.99 9.65 6.01
C GLU A 70 -7.58 8.49 5.08
N PHE A 71 -6.72 7.59 5.57
CA PHE A 71 -6.38 6.39 4.82
C PHE A 71 -7.60 5.49 4.59
N PHE A 72 -8.45 5.30 5.61
CA PHE A 72 -9.62 4.41 5.56
C PHE A 72 -10.93 5.10 5.21
N SER A 73 -10.96 6.43 4.98
CA SER A 73 -12.22 7.18 4.80
C SER A 73 -13.04 6.78 3.57
N ASP A 74 -12.40 6.18 2.57
CA ASP A 74 -13.00 5.73 1.30
C ASP A 74 -12.92 4.20 1.12
N ILE A 75 -12.71 3.47 2.22
CA ILE A 75 -12.68 2.01 2.23
C ILE A 75 -13.96 1.52 2.92
N ASP A 76 -14.88 0.98 2.12
CA ASP A 76 -16.15 0.41 2.58
C ASP A 76 -16.24 -1.02 1.99
N VAL A 77 -15.81 -2.01 2.78
CA VAL A 77 -15.65 -3.43 2.40
C VAL A 77 -15.92 -4.37 3.55
#